data_AF-A0A2S8P0J7-F1
#
_entry.id   AF-A0A2S8P0J7-F1
#
_cell.length_a   1.000
_cell.length_b   1.000
_cell.length_c   1.000
_cell.angle_alpha   90.00
_cell.angle_beta   90.00
_cell.angle_gamma   90.00
#
_symmetry.space_group_name_H-M   'P 1'
#
loop_
_entity.id
_entity.type
_entity.pdbx_description
1 polymer ?
#
loop_
_entity_poly.entity_id
_entity_poly.type
_entity_poly.pdbx_seq_one_letter_code
_entity_poly.pdbx_strand_id
1 'polypeptide(L)'
;MLGLFRKGNMSVYYDREYTKPNNTDIVGKDTDQPTLMEMTDTALQVLSQNKNGFFLMVEGASIDKQAHSMDFERSVWDAIEFDQTVGRVKAYAKEHPDTLVIVTSDHGHSLTLNGTYNTEAAKGKTGDELRELIGKYADSKFPTYVDEDGDGFPDNPDSEWKIAVGWGYMPDNNENYLANPVPISPTI
;
A
#
# COMPACT_ATOMS: atom_id res chain seq x y z
N MET A 1 19.02 13.63 -14.84
CA MET A 1 18.37 14.22 -13.64
C MET A 1 18.62 13.27 -12.48
N LEU A 2 18.89 13.79 -11.28
CA LEU A 2 19.05 13.00 -10.06
C LEU A 2 18.12 13.60 -9.00
N GLY A 3 17.19 12.81 -8.48
CA GLY A 3 16.29 13.18 -7.38
C GLY A 3 16.59 12.34 -6.14
N LEU A 4 16.87 13.00 -5.02
CA LEU A 4 17.08 12.36 -3.72
C LEU A 4 16.15 13.06 -2.72
N PHE A 5 15.01 12.44 -2.40
CA PHE A 5 13.92 13.08 -1.67
C PHE A 5 13.94 12.81 -0.17
N ARG A 6 14.83 11.91 0.29
CA ARG A 6 15.02 11.57 1.70
C ARG A 6 16.42 11.03 1.96
N LYS A 7 16.91 11.12 3.20
CA LYS A 7 18.21 10.54 3.62
C LYS A 7 18.20 9.01 3.69
N GLY A 8 17.02 8.42 3.85
CA GLY A 8 16.80 6.97 3.86
C GLY A 8 15.68 6.61 2.87
N ASN A 9 14.94 5.55 3.18
CA ASN A 9 13.76 5.19 2.41
C ASN A 9 12.72 6.31 2.41
N MET A 10 12.05 6.52 1.28
CA MET A 10 10.88 7.40 1.23
C MET A 10 9.77 6.89 2.15
N SER A 11 8.94 7.80 2.66
CA SER A 11 7.77 7.47 3.45
C SER A 11 6.72 6.76 2.58
N VAL A 12 6.01 5.77 3.13
CA VAL A 12 4.92 5.04 2.46
C VAL A 12 3.73 5.96 2.17
N TYR A 13 2.88 5.61 1.20
CA TYR A 13 1.75 6.41 0.74
C TYR A 13 0.80 6.75 1.88
N TYR A 14 0.45 5.73 2.67
CA TYR A 14 -0.45 5.87 3.80
C TYR A 14 -0.04 7.00 4.77
N ASP A 15 1.27 7.13 5.03
CA ASP A 15 1.78 8.09 6.01
C ASP A 15 1.91 9.51 5.47
N ARG A 16 2.17 9.66 4.17
CA ARG A 16 2.39 10.96 3.54
C ARG A 16 1.10 11.59 2.99
N GLU A 17 0.20 10.79 2.43
CA GLU A 17 -1.03 11.28 1.79
C GLU A 17 -2.28 11.06 2.66
N TYR A 18 -2.45 9.89 3.29
CA TYR A 18 -3.70 9.56 3.98
C TYR A 18 -3.76 10.06 5.42
N THR A 19 -2.81 9.68 6.29
CA THR A 19 -2.87 10.07 7.70
C THR A 19 -2.50 11.54 7.87
N LYS A 20 -3.50 12.46 7.88
CA LYS A 20 -3.30 13.93 7.96
C LYS A 20 -2.07 14.35 7.12
N PRO A 21 -2.22 14.58 5.81
CA PRO A 21 -1.11 14.69 4.88
C PRO A 21 0.12 15.34 5.50
N ASN A 22 1.24 14.61 5.54
CA ASN A 22 2.44 14.95 6.29
C ASN A 22 2.32 14.92 7.83
N ASN A 23 1.90 13.79 8.40
CA ASN A 23 2.01 13.57 9.84
C ASN A 23 3.50 13.63 10.25
N THR A 24 3.93 14.78 10.78
CA THR A 24 5.34 15.08 11.07
C THR A 24 5.95 14.16 12.11
N ASP A 25 5.12 13.47 12.91
CA ASP A 25 5.59 12.46 13.86
C ASP A 25 6.12 11.21 13.13
N ILE A 26 5.66 10.95 11.90
CA ILE A 26 6.04 9.79 11.09
C ILE A 26 6.96 10.20 9.93
N VAL A 27 6.55 11.19 9.13
CA VAL A 27 7.32 11.62 7.94
C VAL A 27 8.52 12.50 8.30
N GLY A 28 8.51 13.09 9.50
CA GLY A 28 9.57 13.96 9.98
C GLY A 28 9.58 15.31 9.25
N LYS A 29 10.78 15.75 8.84
CA LYS A 29 10.98 17.05 8.17
C LYS A 29 10.88 16.96 6.64
N ASP A 30 10.88 15.76 6.09
CA ASP A 30 10.88 15.51 4.64
C ASP A 30 9.42 15.39 4.17
N THR A 31 8.67 16.50 4.23
CA THR A 31 7.21 16.54 3.96
C THR A 31 6.86 16.82 2.49
N ASP A 32 7.87 16.95 1.63
CA ASP A 32 7.75 17.30 0.21
C ASP A 32 8.22 16.16 -0.70
N GLN A 33 8.03 14.91 -0.25
CA GLN A 33 8.37 13.72 -1.01
C GLN A 33 7.37 13.50 -2.16
N PRO A 34 7.82 13.31 -3.41
CA PRO A 34 6.92 13.01 -4.51
C PRO A 34 6.38 11.58 -4.41
N THR A 35 5.20 11.35 -4.98
CA THR A 35 4.66 10.01 -5.19
C THR A 35 5.45 9.26 -6.26
N LEU A 36 5.34 7.93 -6.27
CA LEU A 36 5.84 7.07 -7.32
C LEU A 36 5.22 7.41 -8.68
N MET A 37 3.95 7.84 -8.69
CA MET A 37 3.27 8.34 -9.88
C MET A 37 3.99 9.57 -10.45
N GLU A 38 4.24 10.59 -9.64
CA GLU A 38 4.91 11.84 -10.07
C GLU A 38 6.35 11.60 -10.52
N MET A 39 7.09 10.75 -9.80
CA MET A 39 8.44 10.35 -10.20
C MET A 39 8.44 9.65 -11.55
N THR A 40 7.46 8.77 -11.79
CA THR A 40 7.33 8.02 -13.04
C THR A 40 6.94 8.93 -14.21
N ASP A 41 5.96 9.81 -14.03
CA ASP A 41 5.54 10.77 -15.05
C ASP A 41 6.72 11.68 -15.45
N THR A 42 7.49 12.15 -14.46
CA THR A 42 8.70 12.96 -14.72
C THR A 42 9.77 12.16 -15.46
N ALA A 43 10.01 10.90 -15.07
CA ALA A 43 10.96 10.04 -15.74
C ALA A 43 10.57 9.78 -17.20
N LEU A 44 9.29 9.49 -17.48
CA LEU A 44 8.77 9.32 -18.84
C LEU A 44 8.92 10.60 -19.66
N GLN A 45 8.63 11.77 -19.09
CA GLN A 45 8.80 13.07 -19.77
C GLN A 45 10.26 13.32 -20.20
N VAL A 46 11.23 12.92 -19.37
CA VAL A 46 12.65 13.12 -19.67
C VAL A 46 13.16 12.07 -20.66
N LEU A 47 12.87 10.79 -20.41
CA LEU A 47 13.41 9.68 -21.19
C LEU A 47 12.82 9.58 -22.61
N SER A 48 11.55 9.96 -22.78
CA SER A 48 10.87 9.96 -24.09
C SER A 48 11.49 10.92 -25.12
N GLN A 49 12.33 11.86 -24.69
CA GLN A 49 13.04 12.76 -25.60
C GLN A 49 14.14 12.05 -26.40
N ASN A 50 14.58 10.86 -25.95
CA ASN A 50 15.55 10.06 -26.68
C ASN A 50 14.90 9.32 -27.85
N LYS A 51 15.25 9.72 -29.08
CA LYS A 51 14.72 9.13 -30.32
C LYS A 51 15.11 7.66 -30.54
N ASN A 52 16.10 7.14 -29.80
CA ASN A 52 16.52 5.75 -29.89
C ASN A 52 15.78 4.84 -28.89
N GLY A 53 14.77 5.36 -28.19
CA GLY A 53 14.06 4.65 -27.13
C GLY A 53 14.77 4.73 -25.77
N PHE A 54 14.18 4.08 -24.77
CA PHE A 54 14.71 4.06 -23.41
C PHE A 54 14.34 2.76 -22.69
N PHE A 55 15.03 2.53 -21.58
CA PHE A 55 14.65 1.56 -20.55
C PHE A 55 14.33 2.32 -19.28
N LEU A 56 13.24 1.96 -18.61
CA LEU A 56 12.83 2.52 -17.33
C LEU A 56 12.44 1.36 -16.41
N MET A 57 13.00 1.37 -15.19
CA MET A 57 12.58 0.53 -14.08
C MET A 57 11.90 1.41 -13.04
N VAL A 58 10.74 0.99 -12.57
CA VAL A 58 9.97 1.63 -11.50
C VAL A 58 9.65 0.59 -10.46
N GLU A 59 9.87 0.90 -9.17
CA GLU A 59 9.83 -0.08 -8.09
C GLU A 59 8.98 0.42 -6.91
N GLY A 60 7.91 -0.31 -6.58
CA GLY A 60 7.13 -0.14 -5.35
C GLY A 60 7.78 -0.83 -4.14
N ALA A 61 9.02 -0.47 -3.80
CA ALA A 61 9.87 -1.23 -2.88
C ALA A 61 9.37 -1.27 -1.43
N SER A 62 8.50 -0.35 -1.02
CA SER A 62 8.03 -0.28 0.36
C SER A 62 6.94 -1.32 0.66
N ILE A 63 6.31 -1.93 -0.35
CA ILE A 63 5.41 -3.09 -0.19
C ILE A 63 6.10 -4.20 0.61
N ASP A 64 7.34 -4.54 0.22
CA ASP A 64 8.21 -5.52 0.90
C ASP A 64 8.50 -5.12 2.35
N LYS A 65 8.94 -3.87 2.55
CA LYS A 65 9.36 -3.37 3.87
C LYS A 65 8.22 -3.41 4.89
N GLN A 66 7.01 -3.08 4.46
CA GLN A 66 5.83 -3.10 5.32
C GLN A 66 5.33 -4.51 5.54
N ALA A 67 5.41 -5.38 4.53
CA ALA A 67 5.08 -6.79 4.69
C ALA A 67 6.03 -7.51 5.66
N HIS A 68 7.32 -7.18 5.64
CA HIS A 68 8.27 -7.64 6.66
C HIS A 68 7.93 -7.18 8.08
N SER A 69 7.31 -6.01 8.21
CA SER A 69 6.85 -5.46 9.49
C SER A 69 5.44 -5.93 9.86
N MET A 70 4.81 -6.76 9.02
CA MET A 70 3.42 -7.23 9.14
C MET A 70 2.39 -6.09 9.16
N ASP A 71 2.74 -4.90 8.66
CA ASP A 71 1.84 -3.76 8.54
C ASP A 71 1.08 -3.86 7.22
N PHE A 72 -0.06 -4.55 7.27
CA PHE A 72 -0.90 -4.76 6.09
C PHE A 72 -1.37 -3.45 5.48
N GLU A 73 -1.75 -2.46 6.31
CA GLU A 73 -2.26 -1.19 5.79
C GLU A 73 -1.18 -0.47 4.98
N ARG A 74 0.00 -0.26 5.56
CA ARG A 74 1.06 0.44 4.82
C ARG A 74 1.52 -0.35 3.59
N SER A 75 1.49 -1.69 3.64
CA SER A 75 1.82 -2.54 2.50
C SER A 75 0.80 -2.44 1.36
N VAL A 76 -0.50 -2.51 1.66
CA VAL A 76 -1.54 -2.49 0.63
C VAL A 76 -1.72 -1.11 0.01
N TRP A 77 -1.55 -0.03 0.79
CA TRP A 77 -1.60 1.33 0.25
C TRP A 77 -0.46 1.63 -0.72
N ASP A 78 0.75 1.14 -0.46
CA ASP A 78 1.86 1.22 -1.43
C ASP A 78 1.63 0.30 -2.64
N ALA A 79 0.91 -0.81 -2.48
CA ALA A 79 0.51 -1.65 -3.61
C ALA A 79 -0.53 -0.93 -4.49
N ILE A 80 -1.47 -0.18 -3.90
CA ILE A 80 -2.40 0.68 -4.65
C ILE A 80 -1.65 1.80 -5.37
N GLU A 81 -0.69 2.46 -4.71
CA GLU A 81 0.15 3.45 -5.38
C GLU A 81 0.86 2.85 -6.59
N PHE A 82 1.43 1.65 -6.44
CA PHE A 82 2.09 0.97 -7.55
C PHE A 82 1.11 0.61 -8.68
N ASP A 83 -0.12 0.19 -8.37
CA ASP A 83 -1.17 -0.04 -9.38
C ASP A 83 -1.53 1.25 -10.14
N GLN A 84 -1.65 2.38 -9.45
CA GLN A 84 -1.85 3.67 -10.10
C GLN A 84 -0.69 4.04 -11.02
N THR A 85 0.55 3.83 -10.58
CA THR A 85 1.74 4.01 -11.41
C THR A 85 1.71 3.11 -12.65
N VAL A 86 1.29 1.84 -12.52
CA VAL A 86 1.07 0.95 -13.66
C VAL A 86 -0.01 1.51 -14.59
N GLY A 87 -1.07 2.09 -14.06
CA GLY A 87 -2.08 2.84 -14.81
C GLY A 87 -1.48 3.96 -15.67
N ARG A 88 -0.61 4.80 -15.09
CA ARG A 88 0.11 5.88 -15.79
C ARG A 88 0.99 5.33 -16.92
N VAL A 89 1.77 4.29 -16.65
CA VAL A 89 2.65 3.64 -17.65
C VAL A 89 1.84 2.99 -18.77
N LYS A 90 0.70 2.37 -18.46
CA LYS A 90 -0.22 1.83 -19.47
C LYS A 90 -0.83 2.91 -20.35
N ALA A 91 -1.18 4.07 -19.77
CA ALA A 91 -1.67 5.22 -20.54
C ALA A 91 -0.58 5.73 -21.49
N TYR A 92 0.66 5.88 -21.02
CA TYR A 92 1.81 6.22 -21.84
C TYR A 92 2.00 5.23 -23.00
N ALA A 93 2.02 3.92 -22.72
CA ALA A 93 2.19 2.87 -23.73
C ALA A 93 1.05 2.83 -24.77
N LYS A 94 -0.18 3.25 -24.40
CA LYS A 94 -1.29 3.37 -25.36
C LYS A 94 -1.06 4.45 -26.40
N GLU A 95 -0.38 5.54 -26.03
CA GLU A 95 0.00 6.63 -26.92
C GLU A 95 1.32 6.34 -27.68
N HIS A 96 2.13 5.41 -27.18
CA HIS A 96 3.44 5.02 -27.70
C HIS A 96 3.46 3.51 -28.02
N PRO A 97 2.88 3.08 -29.15
CA PRO A 97 2.60 1.66 -29.44
C PRO A 97 3.85 0.77 -29.61
N ASP A 98 5.04 1.35 -29.63
CA ASP A 98 6.35 0.68 -29.61
C ASP A 98 6.87 0.40 -28.19
N THR A 99 6.03 0.59 -27.16
CA THR A 99 6.38 0.39 -25.75
C THR A 99 5.97 -1.01 -25.25
N LEU A 100 6.90 -1.73 -24.64
CA LEU A 100 6.62 -2.96 -23.87
C LEU A 100 6.58 -2.64 -22.38
N VAL A 101 5.51 -3.03 -21.70
CA VAL A 101 5.36 -2.91 -20.25
C VAL A 101 5.39 -4.30 -19.62
N ILE A 102 6.27 -4.50 -18.64
CA ILE A 102 6.37 -5.73 -17.85
C ILE A 102 6.14 -5.35 -16.38
N VAL A 103 5.23 -6.05 -15.73
CA VAL A 103 4.95 -5.91 -14.29
C VAL A 103 5.17 -7.27 -13.64
N THR A 104 6.02 -7.32 -12.62
CA THR A 104 6.33 -8.53 -11.85
C THR A 104 6.73 -8.15 -10.44
N SER A 105 6.73 -9.13 -9.53
CA SER A 105 7.47 -9.03 -8.27
C SER A 105 8.83 -9.74 -8.39
N ASP A 106 9.75 -9.41 -7.49
CA ASP A 106 11.02 -10.09 -7.29
C ASP A 106 10.86 -11.34 -6.40
N HIS A 107 9.98 -11.27 -5.39
CA HIS A 107 9.50 -12.40 -4.60
C HIS A 107 8.09 -12.16 -4.04
N GLY A 108 7.62 -13.08 -3.19
CA GLY A 108 6.36 -12.95 -2.45
C GLY A 108 6.59 -12.84 -0.94
N HIS A 109 5.49 -12.65 -0.20
CA HIS A 109 5.45 -12.69 1.26
C HIS A 109 4.44 -13.75 1.73
N SER A 110 4.53 -14.16 3.00
CA SER A 110 3.63 -15.16 3.59
C SER A 110 2.23 -14.61 3.93
N LEU A 111 1.77 -13.58 3.22
CA LEU A 111 0.45 -12.98 3.42
C LEU A 111 -0.67 -13.98 3.04
N THR A 112 -1.71 -14.00 3.86
CA THR A 112 -2.88 -14.87 3.71
C THR A 112 -4.16 -14.05 3.88
N LEU A 113 -5.18 -14.36 3.08
CA LEU A 113 -6.51 -13.77 3.19
C LEU A 113 -7.40 -14.74 3.97
N ASN A 114 -7.76 -14.37 5.20
CA ASN A 114 -8.48 -15.25 6.11
C ASN A 114 -10.01 -15.07 6.02
N GLY A 115 -10.46 -13.93 5.50
CA GLY A 115 -11.88 -13.61 5.34
C GLY A 115 -12.13 -12.11 5.47
N THR A 116 -13.26 -11.77 6.06
CA THR A 116 -13.63 -10.39 6.40
C THR A 116 -14.18 -10.34 7.80
N TYR A 117 -14.06 -9.21 8.48
CA TYR A 117 -14.65 -9.00 9.79
C TYR A 117 -15.33 -7.64 9.87
N ASN A 118 -16.24 -7.48 10.84
CA ASN A 118 -16.92 -6.22 11.08
C ASN A 118 -16.09 -5.33 12.02
N THR A 119 -15.71 -4.15 11.55
CA THR A 119 -14.81 -3.24 12.30
C THR A 119 -15.46 -2.64 13.54
N GLU A 120 -16.76 -2.35 13.52
CA GLU A 120 -17.50 -1.90 14.71
C GLU A 120 -17.52 -2.98 15.79
N ALA A 121 -17.73 -4.24 15.41
CA ALA A 121 -17.70 -5.36 16.35
C ALA A 121 -16.31 -5.60 16.95
N ALA A 122 -15.23 -5.22 16.25
CA ALA A 122 -13.85 -5.34 16.71
C ALA A 122 -13.45 -4.30 17.78
N LYS A 123 -14.17 -3.19 17.89
CA LYS A 123 -13.81 -2.10 18.82
C LYS A 123 -13.77 -2.60 20.27
N GLY A 124 -12.61 -2.39 20.91
CA GLY A 124 -12.38 -2.75 22.31
C GLY A 124 -12.16 -4.24 22.57
N LYS A 125 -12.14 -5.09 21.54
CA LYS A 125 -11.80 -6.52 21.64
C LYS A 125 -10.30 -6.75 21.48
N THR A 126 -9.81 -7.86 22.04
CA THR A 126 -8.39 -8.26 21.91
C THR A 126 -8.24 -9.78 21.82
N GLY A 127 -7.11 -10.24 21.27
CA GLY A 127 -6.76 -11.66 21.24
C GLY A 127 -7.84 -12.54 20.60
N ASP A 128 -8.25 -13.58 21.30
CA ASP A 128 -9.22 -14.57 20.80
C ASP A 128 -10.57 -13.96 20.43
N GLU A 129 -10.99 -12.87 21.10
CA GLU A 129 -12.26 -12.21 20.79
C GLU A 129 -12.31 -11.66 19.37
N LEU A 130 -11.16 -11.30 18.79
CA LEU A 130 -11.05 -10.79 17.42
C LEU A 130 -10.94 -11.94 16.41
N ARG A 131 -10.24 -13.02 16.76
CA ARG A 131 -10.16 -14.22 15.91
C ARG A 131 -11.55 -14.79 15.61
N GLU A 132 -12.43 -14.79 16.61
CA GLU A 132 -13.81 -15.24 16.46
C GLU A 132 -14.65 -14.34 15.53
N LEU A 133 -14.21 -13.11 15.22
CA LEU A 133 -14.91 -12.22 14.28
C LEU A 133 -14.68 -12.59 12.81
N ILE A 134 -13.61 -13.32 12.48
CA ILE A 134 -13.35 -13.79 11.10
C ILE A 134 -14.47 -14.76 10.63
N GLY A 135 -15.23 -15.30 11.59
CA GLY A 135 -16.52 -15.93 11.34
C GLY A 135 -16.43 -17.22 10.54
N LYS A 136 -17.58 -17.83 10.28
CA LYS A 136 -17.69 -18.97 9.37
C LYS A 136 -17.85 -18.44 7.95
N TYR A 137 -17.38 -19.22 6.99
CA TYR A 137 -17.53 -18.92 5.57
C TYR A 137 -18.98 -18.58 5.15
N ALA A 138 -19.97 -19.24 5.76
CA ALA A 138 -21.39 -19.00 5.48
C ALA A 138 -21.89 -17.60 5.92
N ASP A 139 -21.20 -16.98 6.86
CA ASP A 139 -21.55 -15.68 7.44
C ASP A 139 -20.63 -14.54 6.91
N SER A 140 -19.67 -14.87 6.04
CA SER A 140 -18.75 -13.90 5.46
C SER A 140 -19.47 -12.89 4.57
N LYS A 141 -18.99 -11.66 4.57
CA LYS A 141 -19.49 -10.60 3.68
C LYS A 141 -18.38 -10.12 2.76
N PHE A 142 -18.75 -9.44 1.67
CA PHE A 142 -17.76 -8.73 0.88
C PHE A 142 -17.25 -7.51 1.65
N PRO A 143 -15.97 -7.12 1.45
CA PRO A 143 -15.48 -5.90 2.03
C PRO A 143 -16.22 -4.68 1.47
N THR A 144 -16.33 -3.62 2.26
CA THR A 144 -17.15 -2.44 1.95
C THR A 144 -16.32 -1.16 1.82
N TYR A 145 -15.12 -1.26 1.26
CA TYR A 145 -14.32 -0.08 0.93
C TYR A 145 -15.04 0.76 -0.13
N VAL A 146 -14.96 2.08 0.01
CA VAL A 146 -15.48 3.06 -0.93
C VAL A 146 -14.38 4.04 -1.29
N ASP A 147 -14.44 4.53 -2.52
CA ASP A 147 -13.60 5.56 -3.10
C ASP A 147 -14.58 6.55 -3.75
N GLU A 148 -15.15 7.43 -2.93
CA GLU A 148 -16.18 8.40 -3.34
C GLU A 148 -15.57 9.59 -4.08
N ASP A 149 -14.33 9.96 -3.76
CA ASP A 149 -13.64 11.08 -4.41
C ASP A 149 -12.95 10.70 -5.74
N GLY A 150 -12.80 9.40 -6.00
CA GLY A 150 -12.27 8.84 -7.23
C GLY A 150 -10.77 8.98 -7.37
N ASP A 151 -10.05 9.18 -6.27
CA ASP A 151 -8.59 9.30 -6.25
C ASP A 151 -7.87 7.94 -6.37
N GLY A 152 -8.62 6.84 -6.33
CA GLY A 152 -8.14 5.46 -6.47
C GLY A 152 -7.72 4.80 -5.15
N PHE A 153 -7.93 5.45 -4.01
CA PHE A 153 -7.68 4.93 -2.67
C PHE A 153 -8.98 4.81 -1.85
N PRO A 154 -9.04 3.93 -0.84
CA PRO A 154 -10.19 3.89 0.05
C PRO A 154 -10.28 5.13 0.93
N ASP A 155 -11.47 5.77 0.98
CA ASP A 155 -11.73 6.93 1.85
C ASP A 155 -11.57 6.60 3.35
N ASN A 156 -11.81 5.34 3.70
CA ASN A 156 -11.67 4.82 5.06
C ASN A 156 -11.02 3.43 5.04
N PRO A 157 -9.81 3.25 5.60
CA PRO A 157 -9.13 1.96 5.68
C PRO A 157 -9.85 1.01 6.64
N ASP A 158 -10.58 1.53 7.64
CA ASP A 158 -11.41 0.75 8.56
C ASP A 158 -12.88 0.77 8.11
N SER A 159 -13.14 0.27 6.90
CA SER A 159 -14.51 0.11 6.36
C SER A 159 -15.36 -0.84 7.22
N GLU A 160 -16.70 -0.79 7.11
CA GLU A 160 -17.61 -1.59 7.96
C GLU A 160 -17.25 -3.09 7.92
N TRP A 161 -17.05 -3.62 6.72
CA TRP A 161 -16.52 -4.96 6.48
C TRP A 161 -15.14 -4.84 5.88
N LYS A 162 -14.13 -5.21 6.67
CA LYS A 162 -12.73 -5.10 6.30
C LYS A 162 -12.14 -6.48 6.02
N ILE A 163 -11.16 -6.55 5.14
CA ILE A 163 -10.42 -7.78 4.86
C ILE A 163 -9.63 -8.18 6.11
N ALA A 164 -9.74 -9.44 6.52
CA ALA A 164 -8.93 -10.05 7.56
C ALA A 164 -7.69 -10.67 6.94
N VAL A 165 -6.52 -10.09 7.22
CA VAL A 165 -5.22 -10.55 6.70
C VAL A 165 -4.44 -11.25 7.81
N GLY A 166 -3.79 -12.35 7.47
CA GLY A 166 -2.84 -13.03 8.35
C GLY A 166 -1.49 -13.23 7.67
N TRP A 167 -0.49 -13.62 8.45
CA TRP A 167 0.85 -13.92 7.97
C TRP A 167 1.25 -15.34 8.38
N GLY A 168 1.87 -16.08 7.46
CA GLY A 168 2.34 -17.43 7.73
C GLY A 168 3.58 -17.45 8.64
N TYR A 169 3.67 -18.48 9.48
CA TYR A 169 4.81 -18.76 10.39
C TYR A 169 5.10 -17.72 11.48
N MET A 170 4.10 -17.00 11.98
CA MET A 170 4.25 -16.11 13.13
C MET A 170 3.73 -16.75 14.44
N PRO A 171 4.36 -16.48 15.60
CA PRO A 171 3.77 -16.77 16.90
C PRO A 171 2.49 -15.94 17.09
N ASP A 172 1.58 -16.40 17.95
CA ASP A 172 0.39 -15.63 18.31
C ASP A 172 0.78 -14.24 18.83
N ASN A 173 0.44 -13.20 18.08
CA ASN A 173 0.53 -11.80 18.49
C ASN A 173 -0.87 -11.21 18.65
N ASN A 174 -0.97 -10.12 19.44
CA ASN A 174 -2.22 -9.38 19.58
C ASN A 174 -2.40 -8.46 18.36
N GLU A 175 -2.99 -9.01 17.30
CA GLU A 175 -3.47 -8.24 16.14
C GLU A 175 -4.92 -7.79 16.40
N ASN A 176 -5.22 -6.51 16.15
CA ASN A 176 -6.57 -5.96 16.26
C ASN A 176 -7.27 -5.76 14.90
N TYR A 177 -6.54 -5.99 13.81
CA TYR A 177 -6.95 -5.84 12.42
C TYR A 177 -7.32 -4.40 12.02
N LEU A 178 -7.33 -3.45 12.95
CA LEU A 178 -7.63 -2.04 12.70
C LEU A 178 -6.38 -1.30 12.19
N ALA A 179 -6.60 -0.21 11.47
CA ALA A 179 -5.50 0.60 10.98
C ALA A 179 -4.75 1.27 12.15
N ASN A 180 -3.43 1.02 12.25
CA ASN A 180 -2.62 1.62 13.30
C ASN A 180 -2.18 3.04 12.90
N PRO A 181 -2.40 4.05 13.77
CA PRO A 181 -2.08 5.44 13.44
C PRO A 181 -0.57 5.69 13.35
N VAL A 182 0.24 4.81 13.92
CA VAL A 182 1.72 4.83 13.87
C VAL A 182 2.20 3.40 13.59
N PRO A 183 3.25 3.19 12.78
CA PRO A 183 3.82 1.86 12.57
C PRO A 183 4.21 1.21 13.91
N ILE A 184 3.89 -0.07 14.09
CA ILE A 184 4.28 -0.85 15.26
C ILE A 184 5.49 -1.72 14.89
N SER A 185 6.48 -1.79 15.77
CA SER A 185 7.60 -2.71 15.57
C SER A 185 7.13 -4.17 15.70
N PRO A 186 7.46 -5.06 14.75
CA PRO A 186 7.06 -6.47 14.81
C PRO A 186 7.75 -7.25 15.96
N THR A 187 8.78 -6.67 16.60
CA THR A 187 9.51 -7.31 17.70
C THR A 187 9.08 -6.75 19.07
N ILE A 188 8.54 -7.63 19.91
CA ILE A 188 8.78 -7.62 21.36
C ILE A 188 10.03 -8.47 21.62
#